data_AF-A0A9D5Q1A2-F1
#
_entry.id   AF-A0A9D5Q1A2-F1
#
_cell.length_a   1.000
_cell.length_b   1.000
_cell.length_c   1.000
_cell.angle_alpha   90.00
_cell.angle_beta   90.00
_cell.angle_gamma   90.00
#
_symmetry.space_group_name_H-M   'P 1'
#
loop_
_entity.id
_entity.type
_entity.pdbx_description
1 polymer ?
#
loop_
_entity_poly.entity_id
_entity_poly.type
_entity_poly.pdbx_seq_one_letter_code
_entity_poly.pdbx_strand_id
1 'polypeptide(L)' 'MAQHDLLDLDERLKRVSDLGDPLEVMNDIIDFEVFRPVPDRALKRSDRRKGGRSPFDPVLMFEY' A
#
# COMPACT_ATOMS: atom_id res chain seq x y z
N MET A 1 -22.14 -7.19 -18.93
CA MET A 1 -21.08 -7.48 -17.94
C MET A 1 -19.86 -6.71 -18.39
N ALA A 2 -19.58 -5.56 -17.76
CA ALA A 2 -18.49 -4.68 -18.21
C ALA A 2 -17.16 -5.31 -17.78
N GLN A 3 -16.42 -5.79 -18.77
CA GLN A 3 -15.01 -6.15 -18.63
C GLN A 3 -14.26 -4.82 -18.47
N HIS A 4 -13.79 -4.51 -17.25
CA HIS A 4 -12.90 -3.38 -17.04
C HIS A 4 -11.56 -3.76 -17.68
N ASP A 5 -11.36 -3.23 -18.88
CA ASP A 5 -10.13 -3.40 -19.65
C ASP A 5 -8.98 -2.74 -18.87
N LEU A 6 -7.77 -3.30 -18.95
CA LEU A 6 -6.60 -2.82 -18.20
C LEU A 6 -6.32 -1.32 -18.40
N LEU A 7 -6.78 -0.76 -19.52
CA LEU A 7 -6.65 0.65 -19.90
C LEU A 7 -7.55 1.59 -19.08
N ASP A 8 -8.64 1.10 -18.49
CA ASP A 8 -9.48 1.91 -17.60
C ASP A 8 -8.84 2.12 -16.22
N LEU A 9 -7.91 1.25 -15.81
CA LEU A 9 -7.22 1.39 -14.54
C LEU A 9 -6.32 2.64 -14.54
N ASP A 10 -5.48 2.79 -15.56
CA ASP A 10 -4.58 3.95 -15.68
C ASP A 10 -5.36 5.26 -15.79
N GLU A 11 -6.46 5.29 -16.54
CA GLU A 11 -7.32 6.46 -16.66
C GLU A 11 -8.07 6.80 -15.37
N ARG A 12 -8.41 5.79 -14.56
CA ARG A 12 -9.00 5.98 -13.23
C ARG A 12 -7.98 6.45 -12.22
N LEU A 13 -6.78 5.87 -12.21
CA LEU A 13 -5.68 6.29 -11.37
C LEU A 13 -5.31 7.75 -11.69
N LYS A 14 -5.15 8.09 -12.97
CA LYS A 14 -4.91 9.48 -13.39
C LYS A 14 -6.00 10.43 -12.90
N ARG A 15 -7.28 10.05 -13.00
CA ARG A 15 -8.38 10.87 -12.46
C ARG A 15 -8.28 11.07 -10.96
N VAL A 16 -7.90 10.04 -10.21
CA VAL A 16 -7.70 10.10 -8.75
C VAL A 16 -6.53 11.02 -8.40
N SER A 17 -5.39 10.89 -9.09
CA SER A 17 -4.24 11.80 -8.95
C SER A 17 -4.61 13.25 -9.29
N ASP A 18 -5.33 13.47 -10.40
CA ASP A 18 -5.77 14.81 -10.83
C ASP A 18 -6.72 15.47 -9.80
N LEU A 19 -7.47 14.68 -9.03
CA LEU A 19 -8.34 15.14 -7.94
C LEU A 19 -7.56 15.52 -6.66
N GLY A 20 -6.25 15.29 -6.64
CA GLY A 20 -5.37 15.53 -5.50
C GLY A 20 -5.47 14.40 -4.49
N ASP A 21 -4.93 13.23 -4.85
CA ASP A 21 -4.87 12.09 -3.96
C ASP A 21 -4.07 12.45 -2.69
N PRO A 22 -4.71 12.42 -1.50
CA PRO A 22 -4.01 12.70 -0.25
C PRO A 22 -2.82 11.76 -0.01
N LEU A 23 -2.84 10.54 -0.54
CA LEU A 23 -1.75 9.58 -0.38
C LEU A 23 -0.53 9.95 -1.22
N GLU A 24 -0.71 10.48 -2.44
CA GLU A 24 0.41 11.01 -3.22
C GLU A 24 1.10 12.17 -2.49
N VAL A 25 0.31 13.09 -1.94
CA VAL A 25 0.85 14.21 -1.16
C VAL A 25 1.56 13.73 0.10
N MET A 26 1.04 12.70 0.76
CA MET A 26 1.69 12.11 1.94
C MET A 26 3.01 11.42 1.58
N ASN A 27 3.07 10.68 0.46
CA ASN A 27 4.29 10.03 -0.02
C ASN A 27 5.41 11.05 -0.32
N ASP A 28 5.08 12.24 -0.79
CA ASP A 28 6.07 13.30 -1.04
C ASP A 28 6.62 13.93 0.25
N ILE A 29 5.82 13.95 1.33
CA ILE A 29 6.15 14.67 2.57
C ILE A 29 6.68 13.73 3.66
N ILE A 30 6.24 12.48 3.66
CA ILE A 30 6.44 11.52 4.74
C ILE A 30 7.29 10.35 4.24
N ASP A 31 8.45 10.17 4.84
CA ASP A 31 9.18 8.90 4.72
C ASP A 31 8.45 7.83 5.54
N PHE A 32 7.75 6.89 4.89
CA PHE A 32 6.99 5.87 5.63
C PHE A 32 7.90 4.86 6.36
N GLU A 33 9.18 4.79 6.03
CA GLU A 33 10.13 3.88 6.70
C GLU A 33 10.34 4.24 8.17
N VAL A 34 10.15 5.50 8.59
CA VAL A 34 10.22 5.85 10.02
C VAL A 34 9.15 5.16 10.85
N PHE A 35 8.05 4.70 10.25
CA PHE A 35 7.04 3.94 10.99
C PHE A 35 7.42 2.50 11.23
N ARG A 36 8.30 1.87 10.43
CA ARG A 36 8.63 0.42 10.45
C ARG A 36 8.81 -0.18 11.87
N PRO A 37 9.47 0.48 12.84
CA PRO A 37 9.64 -0.08 14.19
C PRO A 37 8.32 -0.30 14.95
N VAL A 38 7.27 0.47 14.66
CA VAL A 38 5.97 0.40 15.34
C VAL A 38 5.17 -0.85 14.92
N PRO A 39 4.85 -1.07 13.62
CA PRO A 39 4.15 -2.26 13.17
C PRO A 39 4.99 -3.52 13.37
N ASP A 40 6.32 -3.47 13.30
CA ASP A 40 7.16 -4.64 13.61
C ASP A 40 6.96 -5.12 15.05
N ARG A 41 6.85 -4.20 16.01
CA ARG A 41 6.58 -4.52 17.42
C ARG A 41 5.12 -4.92 17.64
N ALA A 42 4.17 -4.28 16.96
CA ALA A 42 2.74 -4.49 17.15
C ALA A 42 2.23 -5.79 16.49
N LEU A 43 2.69 -6.10 15.27
CA LEU A 43 2.15 -7.19 14.47
C LEU A 43 2.59 -8.58 14.97
N LYS A 44 3.58 -8.67 15.88
CA LYS A 44 4.08 -9.92 16.49
C LYS A 44 4.09 -11.10 15.50
N ARG A 45 4.58 -10.86 14.28
CA ARG A 45 4.41 -11.80 13.17
C ARG A 45 5.10 -13.12 13.51
N SER A 46 4.34 -14.21 13.43
CA SER A 46 4.84 -15.53 13.77
C SER A 46 5.92 -15.99 12.79
N ASP A 47 6.78 -16.88 13.27
CA ASP A 47 7.85 -17.54 12.51
C ASP A 47 7.34 -17.99 11.12
N ARG A 48 8.00 -17.56 10.05
CA ARG A 48 7.68 -17.87 8.63
C ARG A 48 7.73 -19.37 8.28
N ARG A 49 8.01 -20.22 9.27
CA ARG A 49 8.13 -21.68 9.17
C ARG A 49 6.77 -22.38 9.07
N LYS A 50 5.68 -21.76 9.54
CA LYS A 50 4.32 -22.26 9.31
C LYS A 50 3.85 -21.70 7.97
N GLY A 51 3.89 -22.53 6.94
CA GLY A 51 3.58 -22.13 5.56
C GLY A 51 2.25 -21.39 5.41
N GLY A 52 2.18 -20.51 4.40
CA GLY A 52 1.05 -19.63 4.07
C GLY A 52 1.49 -18.52 3.12
N ARG A 53 0.56 -17.68 2.63
CA ARG A 53 0.91 -16.49 1.84
C ARG A 53 1.79 -15.58 2.70
N SER A 54 2.94 -15.18 2.16
CA SER A 54 3.82 -14.23 2.85
C SER A 54 3.02 -12.96 3.19
N PRO A 55 3.04 -12.50 4.44
CA PRO A 55 2.32 -11.30 4.81
C PRO A 55 2.96 -10.08 4.12
N PHE A 56 2.14 -9.12 3.70
CA PHE A 56 2.55 -7.85 3.08
C PHE A 56 3.62 -7.14 3.92
N ASP A 57 4.53 -6.38 3.31
CA ASP A 57 5.47 -5.57 4.09
C ASP A 57 4.67 -4.63 5.02
N PRO A 58 5.01 -4.56 6.32
CA PRO A 58 4.29 -3.72 7.28
C PRO A 58 4.28 -2.23 6.94
N VAL A 59 5.26 -1.74 6.18
CA VAL A 59 5.30 -0.35 5.69
C VAL A 59 4.34 -0.19 4.50
N LEU A 60 4.31 -1.18 3.59
CA LEU A 60 3.37 -1.22 2.45
C LEU A 60 1.89 -1.39 2.87
N MET A 61 1.58 -1.52 4.16
CA MET A 61 0.20 -1.44 4.65
C MET A 61 -0.32 0.01 4.72
N PHE A 62 0.60 0.98 4.67
CA PHE A 62 0.27 2.41 4.62
C PHE A 62 0.23 2.97 3.20
N GLU A 63 0.81 2.25 2.23
CA GLU A 63 0.78 2.59 0.81
C GLU A 63 -0.33 1.79 0.11
N TYR A 64 -1.24 2.46 -0.60
CA TYR A 64 -2.22 1.81 -1.48
C TYR A 64 -2.67 2.72 -2.61
#